data_AF-A0A1S2PW57-F1
#
_entry.id   AF-A0A1S2PW57-F1
#
_cell.length_a   1.000
_cell.length_b   1.000
_cell.length_c   1.000
_cell.angle_alpha   90.00
_cell.angle_beta   90.00
_cell.angle_gamma   90.00
#
_symmetry.space_group_name_H-M   'P 1'
#
loop_
_entity.id
_entity.type
_entity.pdbx_description
1 polymer ?
#
loop_
_entity_poly.entity_id
_entity_poly.type
_entity_poly.pdbx_seq_one_letter_code
_entity_poly.pdbx_strand_id
1 'polypeptide(L)'
;MGLCAKLLVLLRLRRSPDGFTPSARDIAEATSTPGQRKPALSHGQVNSLLNGTSCNPRSSTVTVLAQALDVPAAFLLPGPEWDDLTALTVYRDRPEAREVLRLLQDLEVEDIAEIASTLRKIRRDKQLPEDVPAIPPPPPGVDQPREGRPRRRLSLREAAERAADDLEGN
;
A
#
# COMPACT_ATOMS: atom_id res chain seq x y z
N MET A 1 8.83 9.23 -3.52
CA MET A 1 9.22 7.83 -3.83
C MET A 1 8.49 7.35 -5.09
N GLY A 2 9.00 6.31 -5.77
CA GLY A 2 8.29 5.67 -6.90
C GLY A 2 7.28 4.60 -6.43
N LEU A 3 6.29 4.28 -7.26
CA LEU A 3 5.19 3.35 -6.91
C LEU A 3 5.67 2.02 -6.32
N CYS A 4 6.64 1.35 -6.97
CA CYS A 4 7.21 0.09 -6.50
C CYS A 4 7.72 0.21 -5.05
N ALA A 5 8.47 1.27 -4.73
CA ALA A 5 9.00 1.49 -3.39
C ALA A 5 7.86 1.72 -2.37
N LYS A 6 6.83 2.47 -2.75
CA LYS A 6 5.65 2.68 -1.90
C LYS A 6 4.91 1.39 -1.62
N LEU A 7 4.75 0.52 -2.62
CA LEU A 7 4.13 -0.79 -2.42
C LEU A 7 4.95 -1.67 -1.47
N LEU A 8 6.28 -1.66 -1.58
CA LEU A 8 7.15 -2.38 -0.65
C LEU A 8 7.02 -1.85 0.79
N VAL A 9 6.91 -0.53 0.97
CA VAL A 9 6.61 0.08 2.27
C VAL A 9 5.29 -0.45 2.82
N LEU A 10 4.21 -0.41 2.03
CA LEU A 10 2.90 -0.89 2.47
C LEU A 10 2.90 -2.37 2.86
N LEU A 11 3.65 -3.19 2.13
CA LEU A 11 3.82 -4.61 2.44
C LEU A 11 4.55 -4.84 3.76
N ARG A 12 5.48 -3.96 4.15
CA ARG A 12 6.11 -4.01 5.47
C ARG A 12 5.19 -3.53 6.59
N LEU A 13 4.19 -2.72 6.28
CA LEU A 13 3.21 -2.26 7.27
C LEU A 13 2.09 -3.27 7.51
N ARG A 14 1.72 -4.07 6.50
CA ARG A 14 0.65 -5.07 6.60
C ARG A 14 1.17 -6.43 7.09
N ARG A 15 0.51 -6.96 8.13
CA ARG A 15 0.47 -8.39 8.41
C ARG A 15 -0.80 -8.98 7.81
N SER A 16 -0.71 -10.12 7.13
CA SER A 16 -1.87 -10.99 7.00
C SER A 16 -2.29 -11.49 8.40
N PRO A 17 -3.50 -12.04 8.58
CA PRO A 17 -3.89 -12.67 9.85
C PRO A 17 -2.87 -13.69 10.37
N ASP A 18 -2.12 -14.31 9.45
CA ASP A 18 -1.07 -15.30 9.70
C ASP A 18 0.31 -14.68 10.01
N GLY A 19 0.42 -13.35 10.08
CA GLY A 19 1.65 -12.63 10.42
C GLY A 19 2.64 -12.44 9.26
N PHE A 20 2.35 -12.96 8.07
CA PHE A 20 3.23 -12.87 6.91
C PHE A 20 2.95 -11.64 6.05
N THR A 21 3.98 -11.20 5.31
CA THR A 21 3.82 -10.21 4.23
C THR A 21 2.91 -10.77 3.14
N PRO A 22 1.89 -10.01 2.69
CA PRO A 22 1.01 -10.42 1.60
C PRO A 22 1.80 -10.69 0.31
N SER A 23 1.51 -11.80 -0.35
CA SER A 23 2.08 -12.13 -1.66
C SER A 23 1.36 -11.38 -2.78
N ALA A 24 1.94 -11.34 -3.99
CA ALA A 24 1.29 -10.80 -5.18
C ALA A 24 -0.06 -11.50 -5.48
N ARG A 25 -0.21 -12.76 -5.09
CA ARG A 25 -1.46 -13.53 -5.23
C ARG A 25 -2.51 -13.08 -4.22
N ASP A 26 -2.11 -12.81 -2.99
CA ASP A 26 -3.01 -12.34 -1.92
C ASP A 26 -3.53 -10.93 -2.26
N ILE A 27 -2.66 -10.04 -2.75
CA ILE A 27 -3.05 -8.71 -3.25
C ILE A 27 -3.95 -8.86 -4.48
N ALA A 28 -3.54 -9.75 -5.41
CA ALA A 28 -4.36 -10.39 -6.43
C ALA A 28 -5.83 -10.48 -6.04
N GLU A 29 -6.07 -11.41 -5.13
CA GLU A 29 -7.36 -11.80 -4.62
C GLU A 29 -8.09 -10.68 -3.89
N ALA A 30 -7.37 -9.83 -3.16
CA ALA A 30 -7.93 -8.66 -2.48
C ALA A 30 -8.51 -7.61 -3.44
N THR A 31 -8.20 -7.67 -4.74
CA THR A 31 -8.85 -6.83 -5.77
C THR A 31 -10.18 -7.40 -6.29
N SER A 32 -10.65 -8.52 -5.74
CA SER A 32 -11.92 -9.13 -6.15
C SER A 32 -13.11 -8.36 -5.58
N THR A 33 -14.06 -8.01 -6.45
CA THR A 33 -15.33 -7.39 -6.04
C THR A 33 -16.39 -8.47 -5.80
N PRO A 34 -17.25 -8.34 -4.77
CA PRO A 34 -18.39 -9.24 -4.59
C PRO A 34 -19.21 -9.38 -5.87
N GLY A 35 -19.47 -10.63 -6.30
CA GLY A 35 -20.20 -10.94 -7.53
C GLY A 35 -19.35 -11.06 -8.80
N GLN A 36 -18.05 -10.77 -8.75
CA GLN A 36 -17.13 -10.99 -9.87
C GLN A 36 -16.42 -12.35 -9.74
N ARG A 37 -16.31 -13.09 -10.85
CA ARG A 37 -15.62 -14.40 -10.90
C ARG A 37 -14.09 -14.29 -10.85
N LYS A 38 -13.53 -13.13 -11.20
CA LYS A 38 -12.08 -12.93 -11.31
C LYS A 38 -11.68 -11.63 -10.61
N PRO A 39 -10.46 -11.56 -10.06
CA PRO A 39 -9.96 -10.33 -9.48
C PRO A 39 -9.78 -9.23 -10.54
N ALA A 40 -9.92 -7.96 -10.13
CA ALA A 40 -9.79 -6.83 -11.03
C ALA A 40 -8.35 -6.66 -11.57
N LEU A 41 -7.34 -7.07 -10.79
CA LEU A 41 -5.95 -7.16 -11.24
C LEU A 41 -5.50 -8.62 -11.27
N SER A 42 -4.81 -9.03 -12.32
CA SER A 42 -4.17 -10.35 -12.36
C SER A 42 -2.93 -10.41 -11.48
N HIS A 43 -2.57 -11.60 -11.01
CA HIS A 43 -1.30 -11.86 -10.32
C HIS A 43 -0.09 -11.30 -11.10
N GLY A 44 -0.05 -11.52 -12.42
CA GLY A 44 1.05 -11.05 -13.27
C GLY A 44 1.17 -9.52 -13.30
N GLN A 45 0.03 -8.81 -13.35
CA GLN A 45 0.00 -7.35 -13.28
C GLN A 45 0.49 -6.85 -11.92
N VAL A 46 -0.01 -7.41 -10.81
CA VAL A 46 0.44 -7.03 -9.47
C VAL A 46 1.94 -7.30 -9.29
N ASN A 47 2.41 -8.47 -9.72
CA ASN A 47 3.83 -8.82 -9.66
C ASN A 47 4.68 -7.85 -10.50
N SER A 48 4.20 -7.39 -11.65
CA SER A 48 4.91 -6.40 -12.47
C SER A 48 5.00 -5.03 -11.80
N LEU A 49 3.95 -4.61 -11.09
CA LEU A 49 3.95 -3.38 -10.31
C LEU A 49 4.90 -3.46 -9.10
N LEU A 50 4.90 -4.60 -8.40
CA LEU A 50 5.78 -4.85 -7.25
C LEU A 50 7.26 -4.94 -7.61
N ASN A 51 7.58 -5.38 -8.84
CA ASN A 51 8.96 -5.43 -9.34
C ASN A 51 9.36 -4.16 -10.09
N GLY A 52 8.45 -3.19 -10.24
CA GLY A 52 8.69 -1.95 -10.97
C GLY A 52 8.85 -2.12 -12.49
N THR A 53 8.55 -3.29 -13.06
CA THR A 53 8.57 -3.49 -14.52
C THR A 53 7.41 -2.77 -15.21
N SER A 54 6.31 -2.52 -14.48
CA SER A 54 5.26 -1.59 -14.86
C SER A 54 5.26 -0.41 -13.90
N CYS A 55 5.68 0.76 -14.36
CA CYS A 55 5.89 1.94 -13.52
C CYS A 55 4.83 3.04 -13.68
N ASN A 56 3.96 2.94 -14.69
CA ASN A 56 2.94 3.94 -15.00
C ASN A 56 1.56 3.28 -15.16
N PRO A 57 0.95 2.81 -14.06
CA PRO A 57 -0.39 2.22 -14.11
C PRO A 57 -1.45 3.27 -14.44
N ARG A 58 -2.59 2.79 -14.99
CA ARG A 58 -3.77 3.64 -15.16
C ARG A 58 -4.34 4.05 -13.80
N SER A 59 -5.05 5.16 -13.75
CA SER A 59 -5.75 5.64 -12.55
C SER A 59 -6.69 4.58 -11.96
N SER A 60 -7.39 3.82 -12.80
CA SER A 60 -8.25 2.71 -12.35
C SER A 60 -7.47 1.61 -11.61
N THR A 61 -6.27 1.28 -12.09
CA THR A 61 -5.37 0.33 -11.43
C THR A 61 -4.91 0.84 -10.07
N VAL A 62 -4.57 2.14 -9.98
CA VAL A 62 -4.18 2.78 -8.71
C VAL A 62 -5.32 2.72 -7.70
N THR A 63 -6.54 3.07 -8.10
CA THR A 63 -7.72 3.04 -7.22
C THR A 63 -8.02 1.63 -6.71
N VAL A 64 -8.03 0.64 -7.60
CA VAL A 64 -8.27 -0.77 -7.23
C VAL A 64 -7.20 -1.27 -6.27
N LEU A 65 -5.93 -0.93 -6.52
CA LEU A 65 -4.83 -1.33 -5.66
C LEU A 65 -4.89 -0.65 -4.28
N ALA A 66 -5.24 0.64 -4.26
CA ALA A 66 -5.42 1.41 -3.02
C ALA A 66 -6.54 0.82 -2.17
N GLN A 67 -7.66 0.43 -2.78
CA GLN A 67 -8.77 -0.25 -2.10
C GLN A 67 -8.33 -1.61 -1.54
N ALA A 68 -7.66 -2.44 -2.35
CA ALA A 68 -7.18 -3.75 -1.92
C ALA A 68 -6.17 -3.67 -0.75
N LEU A 69 -5.33 -2.63 -0.76
CA LEU A 69 -4.34 -2.36 0.28
C LEU A 69 -4.86 -1.52 1.45
N ASP A 70 -6.12 -1.05 1.37
CA ASP A 70 -6.76 -0.17 2.33
C ASP A 70 -5.94 1.10 2.65
N VAL A 71 -5.44 1.76 1.61
CA VAL A 71 -4.63 2.99 1.72
C VAL A 71 -5.23 4.14 0.91
N PRO A 72 -4.92 5.40 1.23
CA PRO A 72 -5.28 6.52 0.38
C PRO A 72 -4.65 6.37 -1.02
N ALA A 73 -5.46 6.45 -2.07
CA ALA A 73 -4.97 6.31 -3.45
C ALA A 73 -3.91 7.35 -3.81
N ALA A 74 -4.00 8.54 -3.23
CA ALA A 74 -3.02 9.61 -3.35
C ALA A 74 -1.61 9.15 -2.94
N PHE A 75 -1.47 8.31 -1.91
CA PHE A 75 -0.16 7.81 -1.49
C PHE A 75 0.53 7.05 -2.61
N LEU A 76 -0.20 6.35 -3.49
CA LEU A 76 0.39 5.58 -4.59
C LEU A 76 0.85 6.45 -5.77
N LEU A 77 0.57 7.76 -5.76
CA LEU A 77 1.03 8.67 -6.81
C LEU A 77 2.55 8.91 -6.69
N PRO A 78 3.26 9.14 -7.80
CA PRO A 78 4.68 9.47 -7.78
C PRO A 78 4.88 10.89 -7.22
N GLY A 79 5.98 11.08 -6.47
CA GLY A 79 6.38 12.41 -5.97
C GLY A 79 6.49 12.46 -4.43
N PRO A 80 7.39 13.28 -3.89
CA PRO A 80 7.59 13.44 -2.44
C PRO A 80 6.38 14.04 -1.72
N GLU A 81 5.58 14.87 -2.38
CA GLU A 81 4.35 15.45 -1.84
C GLU A 81 3.29 14.39 -1.46
N TRP A 82 3.40 13.19 -2.02
CA TRP A 82 2.52 12.05 -1.75
C TRP A 82 3.15 10.97 -0.87
N ASP A 83 4.33 11.22 -0.31
CA ASP A 83 5.05 10.24 0.52
C ASP A 83 4.58 10.22 1.99
N ASP A 84 3.65 11.10 2.38
CA ASP A 84 3.09 11.18 3.73
C ASP A 84 1.83 10.32 3.89
N LEU A 85 2.06 9.03 4.13
CA LEU A 85 0.97 8.07 4.38
C LEU A 85 0.16 8.45 5.61
N THR A 86 0.80 8.95 6.67
CA THR A 86 0.13 9.29 7.93
C THR A 86 -0.84 10.45 7.74
N ALA A 87 -0.40 11.57 7.14
CA ALA A 87 -1.27 12.71 6.88
C ALA A 87 -2.40 12.36 5.92
N LEU A 88 -2.11 11.63 4.84
CA LEU A 88 -3.13 11.20 3.87
C LEU A 88 -4.18 10.28 4.49
N THR A 89 -3.77 9.40 5.41
CA THR A 89 -4.70 8.52 6.14
C THR A 89 -5.60 9.33 7.07
N VAL A 90 -5.03 10.29 7.81
CA VAL A 90 -5.81 11.20 8.67
C VAL A 90 -6.81 12.01 7.83
N TYR A 91 -6.39 12.55 6.68
CA TYR A 91 -7.26 13.28 5.77
C TYR A 91 -8.42 12.42 5.23
N ARG A 92 -8.16 11.15 4.89
CA ARG A 92 -9.18 10.19 4.42
C ARG A 92 -10.17 9.84 5.53
N ASP A 93 -9.67 9.53 6.73
CA ASP A 93 -10.45 8.86 7.78
C ASP A 93 -11.10 9.82 8.79
N ARG A 94 -10.63 11.07 8.89
CA ARG A 94 -11.12 12.07 9.86
C ARG A 94 -11.78 13.26 9.17
N PRO A 95 -13.13 13.39 9.21
CA PRO A 95 -13.83 14.56 8.70
C PRO A 95 -13.34 15.88 9.30
N GLU A 96 -13.01 15.89 10.59
CA GLU A 96 -12.52 17.07 11.32
C GLU A 96 -11.17 17.55 10.78
N ALA A 97 -10.30 16.63 10.34
CA ALA A 97 -9.03 17.01 9.73
C ALA A 97 -9.23 17.74 8.39
N ARG A 98 -10.25 17.35 7.61
CA ARG A 98 -10.61 18.05 6.36
C ARG A 98 -11.20 19.41 6.62
N GLU A 99 -11.93 19.57 7.72
CA GLU A 99 -12.41 20.87 8.15
C GLU A 99 -11.26 21.80 8.53
N VAL A 100 -10.33 21.35 9.37
CA VAL A 100 -9.14 22.13 9.72
C VAL A 100 -8.38 22.53 8.45
N LEU A 101 -8.11 21.61 7.53
CA LEU A 101 -7.40 21.93 6.29
C LEU A 101 -8.11 22.99 5.44
N ARG A 102 -9.46 22.97 5.39
CA ARG A 102 -10.23 24.01 4.70
C ARG A 102 -10.11 25.37 5.39
N LEU A 103 -10.07 25.40 6.72
CA LEU A 103 -9.92 26.64 7.50
C LEU A 103 -8.53 27.24 7.40
N LEU A 104 -7.50 26.46 7.03
CA LEU A 104 -6.17 26.98 6.76
C LEU A 104 -6.06 27.76 5.44
N GLN A 105 -7.08 27.69 4.59
CA GLN A 105 -7.08 28.41 3.32
C GLN A 105 -6.97 29.93 3.55
N ASP A 106 -6.09 30.57 2.80
CA ASP A 106 -5.82 32.02 2.82
C ASP A 106 -5.23 32.57 4.13
N LEU A 107 -4.85 31.71 5.08
CA LEU A 107 -4.09 32.11 6.27
C LEU A 107 -2.63 32.41 5.91
N GLU A 108 -2.03 33.34 6.66
CA GLU A 108 -0.60 33.64 6.53
C GLU A 108 0.26 32.51 7.11
N VAL A 109 1.53 32.48 6.71
CA VAL A 109 2.46 31.42 7.13
C VAL A 109 2.66 31.44 8.65
N GLU A 110 2.65 32.63 9.25
CA GLU A 110 2.74 32.87 10.68
C GLU A 110 1.57 32.23 11.44
N ASP A 111 0.34 32.42 10.96
CA ASP A 111 -0.87 31.84 11.55
C ASP A 111 -0.83 30.30 11.49
N ILE A 112 -0.43 29.74 10.34
CA ILE A 112 -0.30 28.28 10.17
C ILE A 112 0.78 27.73 11.12
N ALA A 113 1.89 28.45 11.31
CA ALA A 113 2.94 28.07 12.23
C ALA A 113 2.47 28.09 13.70
N GLU A 114 1.64 29.06 14.07
CA GLU A 114 1.02 29.13 15.40
C GLU A 114 0.06 27.95 15.64
N ILE A 115 -0.77 27.61 14.66
CA ILE A 115 -1.67 26.45 14.74
C ILE A 115 -0.85 25.16 14.91
N ALA A 116 0.22 24.98 14.13
CA ALA A 116 1.11 23.83 14.25
C ALA A 116 1.78 23.76 15.64
N SER A 117 2.22 24.89 16.18
CA SER A 117 2.79 24.98 17.54
C SER A 117 1.76 24.57 18.61
N THR A 118 0.52 25.05 18.47
CA THR A 118 -0.60 24.70 19.35
C THR A 118 -0.89 23.20 19.31
N LEU A 119 -0.91 22.59 18.13
CA LEU A 119 -1.09 21.14 17.99
C LEU A 119 0.05 20.35 18.66
N ARG A 120 1.31 20.76 18.52
CA ARG A 120 2.44 20.13 19.22
C ARG A 120 2.29 20.24 20.73
N LYS A 121 1.86 21.39 21.24
CA LYS A 121 1.57 21.57 22.67
C LYS A 121 0.47 20.63 23.17
N ILE A 122 -0.64 20.53 22.44
CA ILE A 122 -1.73 19.59 22.77
C ILE A 122 -1.21 18.15 22.82
N ARG A 123 -0.34 17.75 21.89
CA ARG A 123 0.27 16.41 21.90
C ARG A 123 1.12 16.20 23.14
N ARG A 124 1.98 17.17 23.49
CA ARG A 124 2.81 17.14 24.70
C ARG A 124 1.98 17.00 25.97
N ASP A 125 0.94 17.82 26.11
CA ASP A 125 0.06 17.81 27.29
C ASP A 125 -0.68 16.47 27.43
N LYS A 126 -0.94 15.79 26.30
CA LYS A 126 -1.51 14.44 26.25
C LYS A 126 -0.49 13.30 26.28
N GLN A 127 0.80 13.60 26.48
CA GLN A 127 1.91 12.63 26.47
C GLN A 127 2.00 11.83 25.17
N LEU A 128 1.58 12.43 24.04
CA LEU A 128 1.71 11.84 22.72
C LEU A 128 3.05 12.25 22.07
N PRO A 129 3.64 11.41 21.20
CA PRO A 129 4.89 11.75 20.50
C PRO A 129 4.73 13.03 19.67
N GLU A 130 5.60 14.02 19.84
CA GLU A 130 5.51 15.28 19.06
C GLU A 130 5.88 15.08 17.60
N ASP A 131 6.88 14.24 17.33
CA ASP A 131 7.30 13.88 15.99
C ASP A 131 6.46 12.70 15.49
N VAL A 132 5.61 12.98 14.50
CA VAL A 132 4.75 11.98 13.87
C VAL A 132 5.38 11.64 12.52
N PRO A 133 5.86 10.40 12.33
CA PRO A 133 6.54 10.06 11.09
C PRO A 133 5.56 10.03 9.92
N ALA A 134 6.01 10.51 8.76
CA ALA A 134 5.25 10.50 7.50
C ALA A 134 4.80 9.09 7.09
N ILE A 135 5.58 8.07 7.48
CA ILE A 135 5.26 6.66 7.33
C ILE A 135 5.37 6.02 8.71
N PRO A 136 4.33 5.34 9.22
CA PRO A 136 4.41 4.69 10.52
C PRO A 136 5.52 3.63 10.53
N PRO A 137 6.16 3.37 11.68
CA PRO A 137 7.14 2.31 11.77
C PRO A 137 6.46 0.95 11.53
N PRO A 138 7.13 0.00 10.86
CA PRO A 138 6.61 -1.34 10.71
C PRO A 138 6.47 -2.01 12.10
N PRO A 139 5.46 -2.87 12.31
CA PRO A 139 5.29 -3.59 13.57
C PRO A 139 6.55 -4.42 13.91
N PRO A 140 6.87 -4.73 15.18
CA PRO A 140 8.09 -5.48 15.50
C PRO A 140 8.09 -6.90 14.87
N GLY A 141 9.15 -7.27 14.13
CA GLY A 141 9.34 -8.61 13.56
C GLY A 141 9.01 -8.78 12.06
N VAL A 142 8.96 -7.71 11.26
CA VAL A 142 8.58 -7.76 9.82
C VAL A 142 9.72 -8.02 8.85
N ASP A 143 10.95 -8.18 9.34
CA ASP A 143 12.11 -8.47 8.49
C ASP A 143 12.28 -9.97 8.19
N GLN A 144 11.30 -10.81 8.57
CA GLN A 144 11.34 -12.23 8.21
C GLN A 144 10.66 -12.43 6.84
N PRO A 145 11.43 -12.57 5.75
CA PRO A 145 10.85 -12.96 4.48
C PRO A 145 10.14 -14.30 4.68
N ARG A 146 8.90 -14.42 4.18
CA ARG A 146 8.19 -15.70 4.14
C ARG A 146 9.13 -16.72 3.50
N GLU A 147 9.45 -17.81 4.20
CA GLU A 147 10.29 -18.87 3.65
C GLU A 147 9.69 -19.27 2.30
N GLY A 148 10.42 -18.96 1.22
CA GLY A 148 9.97 -19.28 -0.12
C GLY A 148 9.76 -20.78 -0.17
N ARG A 149 8.57 -21.23 -0.59
CA ARG A 149 8.35 -22.66 -0.88
C ARG A 149 9.52 -23.10 -1.76
N PRO A 150 10.29 -24.14 -1.38
CA PRO A 150 11.46 -24.54 -2.15
C PRO A 150 11.04 -24.66 -3.61
N ARG A 151 11.71 -23.92 -4.50
CA ARG A 151 11.52 -24.04 -5.94
C ARG A 151 11.87 -25.48 -6.29
N ARG A 152 10.87 -26.36 -6.24
CA ARG A 152 10.97 -27.72 -6.74
C ARG A 152 11.29 -27.53 -8.21
N ARG A 153 12.56 -27.76 -8.58
CA ARG A 153 12.96 -27.78 -9.98
C ARG A 153 12.13 -28.91 -10.59
N LEU A 154 11.05 -28.55 -11.27
CA LEU A 154 10.22 -29.50 -11.99
C LEU A 154 11.17 -30.22 -12.94
N SER A 155 11.18 -31.54 -12.86
CA SER A 155 11.97 -32.34 -13.79
C SER A 155 11.49 -32.07 -15.22
N LEU A 156 12.36 -32.21 -16.22
CA LEU A 156 12.03 -32.01 -17.64
C LEU A 156 10.76 -32.77 -18.06
N ARG A 157 10.49 -33.91 -17.41
CA ARG A 157 9.30 -34.74 -17.62
C ARG A 157 8.02 -34.09 -17.07
N GLU A 158 8.05 -33.55 -15.85
CA GLU A 158 6.90 -32.85 -15.26
C GLU A 158 6.58 -31.54 -15.99
N ALA A 159 7.60 -30.90 -16.60
CA ALA A 159 7.39 -29.74 -17.46
C ALA A 159 6.75 -30.12 -18.80
N ALA A 160 7.11 -31.29 -19.36
CA ALA A 160 6.54 -31.81 -20.61
C ALA A 160 5.10 -32.29 -20.44
N GLU A 161 4.76 -32.95 -19.33
CA GLU A 161 3.39 -33.38 -19.02
C GLU A 161 2.46 -32.17 -18.86
N ARG A 162 2.91 -31.10 -18.19
CA ARG A 162 2.12 -29.88 -18.05
C ARG A 162 1.91 -29.13 -19.37
N ALA A 163 2.89 -29.17 -20.26
CA ALA A 163 2.77 -28.59 -21.60
C ALA A 163 1.85 -29.41 -22.52
N ALA A 164 1.74 -30.72 -22.30
CA ALA A 164 0.78 -31.58 -22.98
C ALA A 164 -0.65 -31.32 -22.49
N ASP A 165 -0.85 -31.18 -21.18
CA ASP A 165 -2.17 -30.85 -20.60
C ASP A 165 -2.70 -29.48 -21.09
N ASP A 166 -1.83 -28.46 -21.21
CA ASP A 166 -2.22 -27.13 -21.72
C ASP A 166 -2.59 -27.14 -23.23
N LEU A 167 -2.18 -28.18 -23.98
CA LEU A 167 -2.56 -28.39 -25.39
C LEU A 167 -3.85 -29.22 -25.55
N GLU A 168 -4.18 -30.07 -24.59
CA GLU A 168 -5.37 -30.94 -24.63
C GLU A 168 -6.64 -30.32 -24.02
N GLY A 169 -6.52 -29.19 -23.31
CA GLY A 169 -7.64 -28.27 -23.02
C GLY A 169 -8.91 -28.93 -22.47
N ASN A 170 -8.89 -29.34 -21.20
CA ASN A 170 -10.10 -29.55 -20.38
C ASN A 170 -10.25 -28.44 -19.33
#